data_AF-A0A3D4PQD6-F1
#
_entry.id   AF-A0A3D4PQD6-F1
#
_cell.length_a   1.000
_cell.length_b   1.000
_cell.length_c   1.000
_cell.angle_alpha   90.00
_cell.angle_beta   90.00
_cell.angle_gamma   90.00
#
_symmetry.space_group_name_H-M   'P 1'
#
loop_
_entity.id
_entity.type
_entity.pdbx_description
1 polymer ?
#
loop_
_entity_poly.entity_id
_entity_poly.type
_entity_poly.pdbx_seq_one_letter_code
_entity_poly.pdbx_strand_id
1 'polypeptide(L)'
;VVREIAHKAKVEPRNLILLVAATSSIAGSLQINARSVETGLHKLYELGFDVHRIKSATGTAPLSPVAADTITAIGRTNDAILYGGMINLYVTGDDASIEEIGPKVPSIASTDYGRPFAEIFKAANGDFYKIDPALFSPAQVVFQNIETGKVHWFGKCNEELLRQSFGIRD
;
A
#
# COMPACT_ATOMS: atom_id res chain seq x y z
N VAL A 1 -21.50 11.66 13.83
CA VAL A 1 -20.37 11.80 12.87
C VAL A 1 -19.74 13.19 12.93
N VAL A 2 -20.26 14.23 12.26
CA VAL A 2 -19.56 15.55 12.15
C VAL A 2 -19.16 16.15 13.50
N ARG A 3 -20.09 16.28 14.47
CA ARG A 3 -19.79 16.82 15.80
C ARG A 3 -18.76 16.01 16.58
N GLU A 4 -18.77 14.69 16.40
CA GLU A 4 -17.84 13.80 17.08
C GLU A 4 -16.42 13.94 16.54
N ILE A 5 -16.26 13.99 15.20
CA ILE A 5 -14.98 14.22 14.54
C ILE A 5 -14.44 15.60 14.94
N ALA A 6 -15.28 16.64 14.89
CA ALA A 6 -14.90 17.99 15.26
C ALA A 6 -14.41 18.08 16.73
N HIS A 7 -15.13 17.42 17.65
CA HIS A 7 -14.72 17.32 19.05
C HIS A 7 -13.37 16.63 19.22
N LYS A 8 -13.17 15.47 18.59
CA LYS A 8 -11.88 14.72 18.64
C LYS A 8 -10.72 15.53 18.02
N ALA A 9 -10.99 16.25 16.94
CA ALA A 9 -10.02 17.12 16.26
C ALA A 9 -9.83 18.48 16.95
N LYS A 10 -10.59 18.79 18.02
CA LYS A 10 -10.56 20.07 18.76
C LYS A 10 -10.79 21.29 17.86
N VAL A 11 -11.72 21.18 16.91
CA VAL A 11 -12.11 22.28 16.03
C VAL A 11 -13.62 22.51 16.09
N GLU A 12 -14.06 23.72 15.77
CA GLU A 12 -15.47 24.02 15.58
C GLU A 12 -16.04 23.26 14.37
N PRO A 13 -17.27 22.70 14.41
CA PRO A 13 -17.84 21.96 13.29
C PRO A 13 -17.90 22.75 11.98
N ARG A 14 -18.05 24.08 12.04
CA ARG A 14 -18.05 24.96 10.86
C ARG A 14 -16.68 25.08 10.17
N ASN A 15 -15.59 24.73 10.87
CA ASN A 15 -14.23 24.75 10.35
C ASN A 15 -13.78 23.37 9.86
N LEU A 16 -14.63 22.34 9.98
CA LEU A 16 -14.32 20.97 9.56
C LEU A 16 -14.77 20.75 8.12
N ILE A 17 -13.85 20.29 7.26
CA ILE A 17 -14.13 19.85 5.90
C ILE A 17 -14.02 18.33 5.85
N LEU A 18 -15.04 17.67 5.33
CA LEU A 18 -15.07 16.21 5.14
C LEU A 18 -15.17 15.89 3.65
N LEU A 19 -14.16 15.19 3.13
CA LEU A 19 -14.16 14.63 1.78
C LEU A 19 -14.63 13.17 1.85
N VAL A 20 -15.61 12.79 1.03
CA VAL A 20 -16.21 11.45 1.07
C VAL A 20 -16.24 10.87 -0.34
N ALA A 21 -15.75 9.64 -0.48
CA ALA A 21 -15.82 8.86 -1.71
C ALA A 21 -16.04 7.38 -1.36
N ALA A 22 -16.94 6.71 -2.08
CA ALA A 22 -17.11 5.27 -1.95
C ALA A 22 -15.91 4.52 -2.55
N THR A 23 -15.55 3.37 -1.98
CA THR A 23 -14.47 2.51 -2.52
C THR A 23 -14.73 2.12 -3.98
N SER A 24 -15.98 1.83 -4.33
CA SER A 24 -16.46 1.50 -5.69
C SER A 24 -16.69 2.75 -6.56
N SER A 25 -15.79 3.73 -6.50
CA SER A 25 -15.84 4.95 -7.31
C SER A 25 -14.45 5.34 -7.82
N ILE A 26 -14.38 6.19 -8.86
CA ILE A 26 -13.11 6.68 -9.40
C ILE A 26 -12.28 7.37 -8.32
N ALA A 27 -12.90 8.23 -7.51
CA ALA A 27 -12.22 8.92 -6.42
C ALA A 27 -11.73 7.95 -5.32
N GLY A 28 -12.49 6.90 -5.03
CA GLY A 28 -12.12 5.83 -4.10
C GLY A 28 -10.91 5.03 -4.60
N SER A 29 -10.95 4.58 -5.85
CA SER A 29 -9.82 3.89 -6.49
C SER A 29 -8.57 4.76 -6.48
N LEU A 30 -8.69 6.01 -6.93
CA LEU A 30 -7.56 6.94 -7.00
C LEU A 30 -6.91 7.17 -5.63
N GLN A 31 -7.70 7.52 -4.62
CA GLN A 31 -7.14 7.85 -3.30
C GLN A 31 -6.52 6.63 -2.61
N ILE A 32 -7.03 5.42 -2.85
CA ILE A 32 -6.42 4.20 -2.30
C ILE A 32 -5.13 3.88 -3.06
N ASN A 33 -5.17 3.82 -4.40
CA ASN A 33 -4.00 3.48 -5.20
C ASN A 33 -2.86 4.50 -5.04
N ALA A 34 -3.16 5.76 -4.74
CA ALA A 34 -2.17 6.80 -4.42
C ALA A 34 -1.39 6.55 -3.10
N ARG A 35 -1.79 5.57 -2.29
CA ARG A 35 -1.14 5.24 -1.00
C ARG A 35 0.02 4.27 -1.13
N SER A 36 0.49 3.93 -2.33
CA SER A 36 1.61 2.98 -2.49
C SER A 36 2.86 3.36 -1.70
N VAL A 37 3.18 4.66 -1.61
CA VAL A 37 4.27 5.15 -0.74
C VAL A 37 3.93 4.95 0.73
N GLU A 38 2.71 5.32 1.15
CA GLU A 38 2.26 5.22 2.54
C GLU A 38 2.31 3.78 3.06
N THR A 39 1.88 2.79 2.26
CA THR A 39 1.96 1.38 2.66
C THR A 39 3.40 0.90 2.83
N GLY A 40 4.33 1.36 1.98
CA GLY A 40 5.75 1.07 2.15
C GLY A 40 6.37 1.71 3.40
N LEU A 41 6.00 2.96 3.70
CA LEU A 41 6.44 3.66 4.91
C LEU A 41 5.88 3.00 6.19
N HIS A 42 4.60 2.64 6.18
CA HIS A 42 3.96 1.93 7.28
C HIS A 42 4.64 0.57 7.50
N LYS A 43 4.90 -0.19 6.43
CA LYS A 43 5.61 -1.46 6.51
C LYS A 43 7.01 -1.33 7.09
N LEU A 44 7.75 -0.28 6.70
CA LEU A 44 9.07 0.01 7.27
C LEU A 44 9.00 0.33 8.76
N TYR A 45 8.02 1.13 9.18
CA TYR A 45 7.80 1.43 10.60
C TYR A 45 7.50 0.16 11.41
N GLU A 46 6.62 -0.71 10.92
CA GLU A 46 6.29 -1.99 11.57
C GLU A 46 7.49 -2.96 11.63
N LEU A 47 8.40 -2.86 10.66
CA LEU A 47 9.66 -3.61 10.64
C LEU A 47 10.75 -2.99 11.54
N GLY A 48 10.47 -1.87 12.22
CA GLY A 48 11.40 -1.18 13.11
C GLY A 48 12.45 -0.32 12.39
N PHE A 49 12.27 -0.03 11.10
CA PHE A 49 13.14 0.89 10.37
C PHE A 49 12.86 2.34 10.78
N ASP A 50 13.90 3.12 11.02
CA ASP A 50 13.75 4.56 11.30
C ASP A 50 13.31 5.32 10.04
N VAL A 51 12.01 5.59 9.95
CA VAL A 51 11.40 6.32 8.83
C VAL A 51 11.91 7.76 8.70
N HIS A 52 12.56 8.35 9.71
CA HIS A 52 13.19 9.69 9.60
C HIS A 52 14.45 9.69 8.71
N ARG A 53 14.99 8.50 8.40
CA ARG A 53 16.05 8.33 7.40
C ARG A 53 15.56 8.61 5.98
N ILE A 54 14.25 8.57 5.74
CA ILE A 54 13.66 8.80 4.42
C ILE A 54 13.52 10.30 4.19
N LYS A 55 14.26 10.83 3.20
CA LYS A 55 14.28 12.25 2.84
C LYS A 55 13.25 12.62 1.79
N SER A 56 12.95 11.68 0.91
CA SER A 56 11.95 11.84 -0.13
C SER A 56 11.46 10.47 -0.58
N ALA A 57 10.27 10.43 -1.15
CA ALA A 57 9.70 9.24 -1.73
C ALA A 57 8.88 9.57 -2.97
N THR A 58 8.89 8.65 -3.93
CA THR A 58 7.98 8.65 -5.07
C THR A 58 7.40 7.27 -5.21
N GLY A 59 6.16 7.16 -5.69
CA GLY A 59 5.56 5.86 -5.92
C GLY A 59 4.48 5.90 -6.97
N THR A 60 4.24 4.76 -7.58
CA THR A 60 3.17 4.54 -8.54
C THR A 60 2.44 3.25 -8.18
N ALA A 61 1.18 3.17 -8.58
CA ALA A 61 0.39 1.95 -8.63
C ALA A 61 -0.60 2.12 -9.79
N PRO A 62 -0.97 1.03 -10.48
CA PRO A 62 -2.02 1.10 -11.50
C PRO A 62 -3.33 1.59 -10.89
N LEU A 63 -4.03 2.46 -11.60
CA LEU A 63 -5.38 2.83 -11.22
C LEU A 63 -6.31 1.64 -11.48
N SER A 64 -6.84 1.07 -10.40
CA SER A 64 -7.73 -0.09 -10.48
C SER A 64 -9.05 0.25 -11.21
N PRO A 65 -9.62 -0.67 -12.01
CA PRO A 65 -10.94 -0.48 -12.59
C PRO A 65 -12.01 -0.40 -11.51
N VAL A 66 -12.90 0.60 -11.61
CA VAL A 66 -14.02 0.78 -10.69
C VAL A 66 -14.87 -0.49 -10.67
N ALA A 67 -15.10 -1.05 -9.48
CA ALA A 67 -15.92 -2.24 -9.32
C ALA A 67 -17.40 -1.88 -9.14
N ALA A 68 -18.28 -2.85 -9.43
CA ALA A 68 -19.72 -2.70 -9.24
C ALA A 68 -20.16 -2.83 -7.76
N ASP A 69 -19.36 -3.50 -6.94
CA ASP A 69 -19.63 -3.73 -5.52
C ASP A 69 -18.41 -3.43 -4.64
N THR A 70 -18.67 -3.21 -3.36
CA THR A 70 -17.65 -2.80 -2.38
C THR A 70 -16.57 -3.86 -2.16
N ILE A 71 -16.90 -5.16 -2.16
CA ILE A 71 -15.93 -6.21 -1.86
C ILE A 71 -14.94 -6.34 -3.02
N THR A 72 -15.44 -6.36 -4.26
CA THR A 72 -14.59 -6.34 -5.45
C THR A 72 -13.75 -5.04 -5.51
N ALA A 73 -14.31 -3.90 -5.10
CA ALA A 73 -13.56 -2.64 -5.03
C ALA A 73 -12.41 -2.70 -4.03
N ILE A 74 -12.66 -3.22 -2.82
CA ILE A 74 -11.63 -3.44 -1.80
C ILE A 74 -10.52 -4.34 -2.36
N GLY A 75 -10.89 -5.45 -3.00
CA GLY A 75 -9.94 -6.37 -3.64
C GLY A 75 -9.04 -5.67 -4.64
N ARG A 76 -9.64 -5.08 -5.69
CA ARG A 76 -8.90 -4.44 -6.79
C ARG A 76 -8.02 -3.27 -6.34
N THR A 77 -8.51 -2.46 -5.42
CA THR A 77 -7.76 -1.30 -4.93
C THR A 77 -6.54 -1.69 -4.09
N ASN A 78 -6.64 -2.77 -3.29
CA ASN A 78 -5.49 -3.33 -2.60
C ASN A 78 -4.54 -4.02 -3.58
N ASP A 79 -5.04 -4.88 -4.47
CA ASP A 79 -4.24 -5.63 -5.45
C ASP A 79 -3.38 -4.72 -6.33
N ALA A 80 -3.88 -3.55 -6.69
CA ALA A 80 -3.11 -2.53 -7.39
C ALA A 80 -1.82 -2.12 -6.65
N ILE A 81 -1.84 -2.04 -5.30
CA ILE A 81 -0.66 -1.72 -4.49
C ILE A 81 0.17 -2.98 -4.25
N LEU A 82 -0.48 -4.07 -3.82
CA LEU A 82 0.16 -5.33 -3.46
C LEU A 82 0.92 -5.93 -4.63
N TYR A 83 0.39 -5.83 -5.84
CA TYR A 83 0.94 -6.48 -7.04
C TYR A 83 1.43 -5.50 -8.10
N GLY A 84 1.13 -4.20 -7.99
CA GLY A 84 1.56 -3.17 -8.93
C GLY A 84 2.21 -1.93 -8.31
N GLY A 85 2.27 -1.85 -6.98
CA GLY A 85 2.86 -0.73 -6.27
C GLY A 85 4.38 -0.73 -6.40
N MET A 86 4.94 0.30 -7.02
CA MET A 86 6.38 0.51 -7.13
C MET A 86 6.75 1.80 -6.42
N ILE A 87 7.67 1.73 -5.47
CA ILE A 87 8.11 2.90 -4.72
C ILE A 87 9.63 3.08 -4.78
N ASN A 88 10.07 4.34 -4.79
CA ASN A 88 11.46 4.74 -4.66
C ASN A 88 11.58 5.60 -3.40
N LEU A 89 12.53 5.25 -2.53
CA LEU A 89 12.82 5.91 -1.26
C LEU A 89 14.23 6.46 -1.31
N TYR A 90 14.38 7.77 -1.11
CA TYR A 90 15.68 8.42 -0.99
C TYR A 90 16.05 8.45 0.49
N VAL A 91 17.10 7.74 0.88
CA VAL A 91 17.41 7.43 2.27
C VAL A 91 18.84 7.81 2.66
N THR A 92 19.06 8.07 3.93
CA THR A 92 20.39 8.27 4.55
C THR A 92 20.73 7.12 5.50
N GLY A 93 21.98 7.05 5.97
CA GLY A 93 22.48 6.04 6.90
C GLY A 93 23.20 4.87 6.21
N ASP A 94 23.34 3.75 6.92
CA ASP A 94 24.08 2.59 6.44
C ASP A 94 23.28 1.73 5.45
N ASP A 95 24.00 1.11 4.51
CA ASP A 95 23.44 0.17 3.53
C ASP A 95 23.09 -1.19 4.14
N ALA A 96 23.79 -1.61 5.20
CA ALA A 96 23.65 -2.95 5.77
C ALA A 96 22.23 -3.18 6.35
N SER A 97 21.69 -2.19 7.06
CA SER A 97 20.31 -2.21 7.56
C SER A 97 19.27 -2.16 6.44
N ILE A 98 19.57 -1.53 5.30
CA ILE A 98 18.72 -1.54 4.11
C ILE A 98 18.70 -2.95 3.50
N GLU A 99 19.87 -3.57 3.36
CA GLU A 99 20.00 -4.95 2.84
C GLU A 99 19.30 -5.97 3.75
N GLU A 100 19.35 -5.77 5.07
CA GLU A 100 18.68 -6.63 6.04
C GLU A 100 17.15 -6.51 5.98
N ILE A 101 16.62 -5.29 5.89
CA ILE A 101 15.18 -5.04 5.97
C ILE A 101 14.48 -5.15 4.62
N GLY A 102 15.17 -4.78 3.55
CA GLY A 102 14.64 -4.65 2.20
C GLY A 102 13.86 -5.86 1.70
N PRO A 103 14.35 -7.11 1.85
CA PRO A 103 13.62 -8.30 1.43
C PRO A 103 12.27 -8.51 2.13
N LYS A 104 12.07 -7.90 3.31
CA LYS A 104 10.85 -8.04 4.13
C LYS A 104 9.79 -6.98 3.81
N VAL A 105 10.16 -5.95 3.05
CA VAL A 105 9.28 -4.80 2.76
C VAL A 105 8.22 -5.13 1.71
N PRO A 106 8.53 -5.78 0.56
CA PRO A 106 7.52 -6.02 -0.45
C PRO A 106 6.46 -7.04 -0.01
N SER A 107 5.28 -6.96 -0.63
CA SER A 107 4.13 -7.84 -0.36
C SER A 107 4.44 -9.33 -0.50
N ILE A 108 5.39 -9.69 -1.37
CA ILE A 108 5.83 -11.08 -1.58
C ILE A 108 6.46 -11.73 -0.34
N ALA A 109 6.86 -10.93 0.66
CA ALA A 109 7.36 -11.44 1.93
C ALA A 109 6.25 -11.98 2.85
N SER A 110 4.98 -11.71 2.53
CA SER A 110 3.83 -12.19 3.30
C SER A 110 3.49 -13.64 2.99
N THR A 111 3.05 -14.41 3.99
CA THR A 111 2.56 -15.77 3.79
C THR A 111 1.22 -15.85 3.05
N ASP A 112 0.48 -14.75 2.99
CA ASP A 112 -0.81 -14.66 2.29
C ASP A 112 -0.67 -14.21 0.82
N TYR A 113 0.55 -13.88 0.36
CA TYR A 113 0.80 -13.49 -1.02
C TYR A 113 0.51 -14.63 -2.02
N GLY A 114 0.02 -14.27 -3.21
CA GLY A 114 -0.04 -15.18 -4.35
C GLY A 114 -1.43 -15.39 -4.97
N ARG A 115 -2.45 -14.67 -4.51
CA ARG A 115 -3.83 -14.74 -5.02
C ARG A 115 -4.55 -13.40 -4.81
N PRO A 116 -5.57 -13.04 -5.61
CA PRO A 116 -6.26 -11.76 -5.46
C PRO A 116 -6.76 -11.49 -4.04
N PHE A 117 -6.67 -10.24 -3.57
CA PHE A 117 -7.03 -9.87 -2.20
C PHE A 117 -8.48 -10.19 -1.86
N ALA A 118 -9.41 -10.14 -2.84
CA ALA A 118 -10.79 -10.55 -2.62
C ALA A 118 -10.90 -12.03 -2.19
N GLU A 119 -10.05 -12.91 -2.72
CA GLU A 119 -10.00 -14.33 -2.34
C GLU A 119 -9.40 -14.51 -0.95
N ILE A 120 -8.32 -13.77 -0.64
CA ILE A 120 -7.70 -13.73 0.69
C ILE A 120 -8.72 -13.27 1.73
N PHE A 121 -9.41 -12.16 1.47
CA PHE A 121 -10.41 -11.58 2.34
C PHE A 121 -11.60 -12.51 2.56
N LYS A 122 -12.05 -13.21 1.52
CA LYS A 122 -13.08 -14.24 1.63
C LYS A 122 -12.61 -15.42 2.48
N ALA A 123 -11.38 -15.91 2.28
CA ALA A 123 -10.81 -17.00 3.07
C ALA A 123 -10.66 -16.62 4.56
N ALA A 124 -10.44 -15.35 4.85
CA ALA A 124 -10.43 -14.78 6.20
C ALA A 124 -11.84 -14.55 6.79
N ASN A 125 -12.92 -14.92 6.09
CA ASN A 125 -14.32 -14.63 6.46
C ASN A 125 -14.59 -13.12 6.65
N GLY A 126 -13.91 -12.27 5.87
CA GLY A 126 -14.04 -10.82 5.95
C GLY A 126 -13.36 -10.18 7.16
N ASP A 127 -12.48 -10.91 7.84
CA ASP A 127 -11.77 -10.46 9.03
C ASP A 127 -10.33 -10.05 8.69
N PHE A 128 -10.07 -8.73 8.65
CA PHE A 128 -8.73 -8.19 8.39
C PHE A 128 -7.67 -8.66 9.38
N TYR A 129 -8.04 -8.98 10.63
CA TYR A 129 -7.10 -9.41 11.65
C TYR A 129 -6.56 -10.83 11.43
N LYS A 130 -7.17 -11.59 10.52
CA LYS A 130 -6.72 -12.94 10.13
C LYS A 130 -5.79 -12.93 8.91
N ILE A 131 -5.61 -11.77 8.28
CA ILE A 131 -4.69 -11.59 7.16
C ILE A 131 -3.35 -11.15 7.73
N ASP A 132 -2.26 -11.73 7.22
CA ASP A 132 -0.92 -11.31 7.57
C ASP A 132 -0.74 -9.80 7.32
N PRO A 133 -0.48 -8.98 8.36
CA PRO A 133 -0.29 -7.54 8.21
C PRO A 133 0.84 -7.19 7.24
N ALA A 134 1.82 -8.09 7.05
CA ALA A 134 2.90 -7.88 6.11
C ALA A 134 2.43 -7.76 4.65
N LEU A 135 1.24 -8.28 4.33
CA LEU A 135 0.67 -8.23 2.99
C LEU A 135 0.37 -6.78 2.54
N PHE A 136 0.04 -5.88 3.47
CA PHE A 136 -0.30 -4.48 3.17
C PHE A 136 0.94 -3.64 2.89
N SER A 137 1.60 -3.93 1.78
CA SER A 137 2.87 -3.36 1.37
C SER A 137 2.98 -3.33 -0.16
N PRO A 138 3.92 -2.54 -0.74
CA PRO A 138 4.04 -2.43 -2.19
C PRO A 138 4.58 -3.72 -2.82
N ALA A 139 4.32 -3.90 -4.11
CA ALA A 139 4.90 -5.00 -4.89
C ALA A 139 6.43 -4.92 -4.97
N GLN A 140 6.97 -3.69 -4.99
CA GLN A 140 8.40 -3.42 -5.14
C GLN A 140 8.81 -2.15 -4.37
N VAL A 141 10.02 -2.18 -3.80
CA VAL A 141 10.69 -1.01 -3.22
C VAL A 141 12.12 -0.88 -3.75
N VAL A 142 12.52 0.36 -4.02
CA VAL A 142 13.90 0.73 -4.34
C VAL A 142 14.38 1.75 -3.31
N PHE A 143 15.47 1.44 -2.62
CA PHE A 143 16.17 2.37 -1.73
C PHE A 143 17.35 2.99 -2.50
N GLN A 144 17.39 4.32 -2.56
CA GLN A 144 18.51 5.09 -3.09
C GLN A 144 19.20 5.75 -1.91
N ASN A 145 20.35 5.21 -1.50
CA ASN A 145 21.13 5.77 -0.41
C ASN A 145 21.90 6.99 -0.94
N ILE A 146 21.48 8.19 -0.53
CA ILE A 146 22.03 9.45 -1.05
C ILE A 146 23.41 9.78 -0.47
N GLU A 147 23.83 9.08 0.58
CA GLU A 147 25.15 9.26 1.20
C GLU A 147 26.20 8.32 0.59
N THR A 148 25.81 7.10 0.21
CA THR A 148 26.73 6.09 -0.35
C THR A 148 26.64 5.95 -1.87
N GLY A 149 25.55 6.45 -2.48
CA GLY A 149 25.27 6.30 -3.91
C GLY A 149 24.78 4.90 -4.31
N LYS A 150 24.58 3.97 -3.37
CA LYS A 150 24.08 2.63 -3.66
C LYS A 150 22.57 2.61 -3.88
N VAL A 151 22.14 1.67 -4.70
CA VAL A 151 20.74 1.39 -5.00
C VAL A 151 20.43 -0.04 -4.62
N HIS A 152 19.38 -0.23 -3.79
CA HIS A 152 18.92 -1.53 -3.33
C HIS A 152 17.50 -1.77 -3.80
N TRP A 153 17.26 -2.85 -4.54
CA TRP A 153 15.97 -3.18 -5.14
C TRP A 153 15.43 -4.47 -4.53
N PHE A 154 14.16 -4.46 -4.12
CA PHE A 154 13.48 -5.63 -3.58
C PHE A 154 12.05 -5.75 -4.11
N GLY A 155 11.61 -7.00 -4.32
CA GLY A 155 10.27 -7.30 -4.83
C GLY A 155 10.15 -7.16 -6.34
N LYS A 156 8.91 -7.25 -6.83
CA LYS A 156 8.56 -7.17 -8.26
C LYS A 156 7.05 -6.97 -8.41
N CYS A 157 6.66 -6.34 -9.52
CA CYS A 157 5.26 -6.35 -9.97
C CYS A 157 4.82 -7.78 -10.36
N ASN A 158 3.53 -8.06 -10.18
CA ASN A 158 2.89 -9.30 -10.57
C ASN A 158 1.71 -9.01 -11.49
N GLU A 159 2.01 -8.89 -12.78
CA GLU A 159 1.03 -8.55 -13.82
C GLU A 159 -0.06 -9.62 -13.97
N GLU A 160 0.25 -10.89 -13.72
CA GLU A 160 -0.71 -11.98 -13.81
C GLU A 160 -1.82 -11.83 -12.76
N LEU A 161 -1.45 -11.57 -11.49
CA LEU A 161 -2.44 -11.31 -10.43
C LEU A 161 -3.20 -10.02 -10.65
N LEU A 162 -2.57 -8.97 -11.20
CA LEU A 162 -3.27 -7.74 -11.58
C LEU A 162 -4.32 -8.01 -12.66
N ARG A 163 -3.97 -8.76 -13.72
CA ARG A 163 -4.90 -9.14 -14.79
C ARG A 163 -6.08 -9.94 -14.23
N GLN A 164 -5.80 -10.93 -13.38
CA GLN A 164 -6.82 -11.72 -12.70
C GLN A 164 -7.75 -10.84 -11.84
N SER A 165 -7.20 -9.99 -10.98
CA SER A 165 -7.95 -9.08 -10.10
C SER A 165 -8.81 -8.09 -10.88
N PHE A 166 -8.26 -7.54 -11.97
CA PHE A 166 -8.92 -6.52 -12.78
C PHE A 166 -9.90 -7.14 -13.79
N GLY A 167 -9.91 -8.46 -13.94
CA GLY A 167 -10.76 -9.16 -14.90
C GLY A 167 -10.34 -8.94 -16.35
N ILE A 168 -9.07 -8.64 -16.60
CA ILE A 168 -8.50 -8.48 -17.93
C ILE A 168 -8.17 -9.89 -18.44
N ARG A 169 -8.88 -10.31 -19.50
CA ARG A 169 -8.61 -11.56 -20.20
C ARG A 169 -7.77 -11.26 -21.44
N ASP A 170 -6.94 -12.23 -21.83
CA ASP A 170 -6.23 -12.21 -23.11
C ASP A 170 -7.18 -12.42 -24.29
#